data_AF-A0A4Q7G2H4-F1
#
_entry.id   AF-A0A4Q7G2H4-F1
#
_cell.length_a   1.000
_cell.length_b   1.000
_cell.length_c   1.000
_cell.angle_alpha   90.00
_cell.angle_beta   90.00
_cell.angle_gamma   90.00
#
_symmetry.space_group_name_H-M   'P 1'
#
loop_
_entity.id
_entity.type
_entity.pdbx_description
1 polymer ?
#
loop_
_entity_poly.entity_id
_entity_poly.type
_entity_poly.pdbx_seq_one_letter_code
_entity_poly.pdbx_strand_id
1 'polypeptide(L)'
;MKFEIVDPNARATKLVDVIDLCVAQRVAGLNPGRTDHGTLWLGLSIVVDEDSLFAPADTLGYFALNFRLYAGPAVLHSHDETGKTCDLPSEVSPIWIKDAAEAESLIQAGLLERPQLAIDGEVFWQWPQPKPDLTEWVNRVTQASRQRPIVIDRDTIIRKV
;
A
#
# COMPACT_ATOMS: atom_id res chain seq x y z
N MET A 1 -11.61 -0.27 -19.61
CA MET A 1 -10.27 -0.68 -19.18
C MET A 1 -10.39 -1.75 -18.13
N LYS A 2 -9.55 -2.78 -18.20
CA LYS A 2 -9.60 -3.93 -17.29
C LYS A 2 -8.71 -3.73 -16.07
N PHE A 3 -9.33 -3.87 -14.91
CA PHE A 3 -8.70 -3.84 -13.59
C PHE A 3 -9.06 -5.10 -12.82
N GLU A 4 -8.22 -5.51 -11.89
CA GLU A 4 -8.56 -6.58 -10.96
C GLU A 4 -8.75 -6.00 -9.56
N ILE A 5 -9.89 -6.31 -8.97
CA ILE A 5 -10.22 -5.95 -7.59
C ILE A 5 -9.82 -7.12 -6.69
N VAL A 6 -9.04 -6.85 -5.65
CA VAL A 6 -8.64 -7.82 -4.63
C VAL A 6 -9.50 -7.59 -3.39
N ASP A 7 -10.22 -8.61 -2.95
CA ASP A 7 -10.97 -8.60 -1.69
C ASP A 7 -10.40 -9.68 -0.76
N PRO A 8 -9.51 -9.33 0.19
CA PRO A 8 -8.92 -10.32 1.07
C PRO A 8 -9.86 -10.85 2.14
N ASN A 9 -10.97 -10.15 2.45
CA ASN A 9 -11.99 -10.67 3.35
C ASN A 9 -12.74 -11.83 2.68
N ALA A 10 -13.09 -11.66 1.40
CA ALA A 10 -13.69 -12.72 0.60
C ALA A 10 -12.67 -13.75 0.07
N ARG A 11 -11.37 -13.46 0.18
CA ARG A 11 -10.27 -14.23 -0.42
C ARG A 11 -10.50 -14.49 -1.90
N ALA A 12 -10.92 -13.44 -2.60
CA ALA A 12 -11.29 -13.50 -3.99
C ALA A 12 -10.70 -12.30 -4.74
N THR A 13 -10.48 -12.49 -6.02
CA THR A 13 -10.25 -11.40 -6.96
C THR A 13 -11.36 -11.36 -8.00
N LYS A 14 -11.50 -10.22 -8.67
CA LYS A 14 -12.49 -10.04 -9.73
C LYS A 14 -11.98 -9.06 -10.78
N LEU A 15 -11.96 -9.49 -12.03
CA LEU A 15 -11.79 -8.57 -13.16
C LEU A 15 -13.03 -7.69 -13.35
N VAL A 16 -12.80 -6.40 -13.51
CA VAL A 16 -13.82 -5.39 -13.82
C VAL A 16 -13.39 -4.59 -15.04
N ASP A 17 -14.36 -4.26 -15.89
CA ASP A 17 -14.14 -3.37 -17.04
C ASP A 17 -14.80 -2.02 -16.74
N VAL A 18 -13.98 -1.02 -16.45
CA VAL A 18 -14.42 0.33 -16.08
C VAL A 18 -13.61 1.39 -16.83
N ILE A 19 -14.10 2.63 -16.84
CA ILE A 19 -13.53 3.68 -17.69
C ILE A 19 -12.10 4.08 -17.30
N ASP A 20 -11.79 4.11 -16.00
CA ASP A 20 -10.49 4.55 -15.48
C ASP A 20 -10.19 3.95 -14.09
N LEU A 21 -8.97 4.22 -13.60
CA LEU A 21 -8.48 3.74 -12.32
C LEU A 21 -9.25 4.33 -11.13
N CYS A 22 -9.70 5.59 -11.21
CA CYS A 22 -10.47 6.23 -10.16
C CYS A 22 -11.82 5.52 -9.93
N VAL A 23 -12.48 5.09 -11.01
CA VAL A 23 -13.71 4.28 -10.92
C VAL A 23 -13.39 2.89 -10.35
N ALA A 24 -12.30 2.25 -10.77
CA ALA A 24 -11.88 0.96 -10.21
C ALA A 24 -11.62 1.02 -8.70
N GLN A 25 -10.92 2.06 -8.22
CA GLN A 25 -10.70 2.30 -6.78
C GLN A 25 -12.01 2.42 -6.01
N ARG A 26 -12.98 3.20 -6.52
CA ARG A 26 -14.30 3.32 -5.87
C ARG A 26 -15.07 2.00 -5.86
N VAL A 27 -14.97 1.21 -6.93
CA VAL A 27 -15.56 -0.14 -7.00
C VAL A 27 -14.94 -1.09 -5.97
N ALA A 28 -13.64 -0.96 -5.70
CA ALA A 28 -12.94 -1.69 -4.64
C ALA A 28 -13.29 -1.20 -3.21
N GLY A 29 -14.05 -0.10 -3.08
CA GLY A 29 -14.29 0.55 -1.79
C GLY A 29 -13.13 1.41 -1.28
N LEU A 30 -12.12 1.69 -2.13
CA LEU A 30 -11.03 2.59 -1.80
C LEU A 30 -11.45 4.05 -1.93
N ASN A 31 -10.84 4.90 -1.12
CA ASN A 31 -10.95 6.36 -1.25
C ASN A 31 -9.79 6.87 -2.12
N PRO A 32 -10.02 7.39 -3.34
CA PRO A 32 -8.95 7.88 -4.22
C PRO A 32 -8.07 8.99 -3.63
N GLY A 33 -8.54 9.65 -2.58
CA GLY A 33 -7.77 10.63 -1.83
C GLY A 33 -6.96 10.03 -0.68
N ARG A 34 -6.90 8.71 -0.48
CA ARG A 34 -6.18 8.06 0.63
C ARG A 34 -5.61 6.71 0.18
N THR A 35 -5.04 6.70 -1.01
CA THR A 35 -4.47 5.49 -1.60
C THR A 35 -2.99 5.68 -1.86
N ASP A 36 -2.23 4.62 -1.61
CA ASP A 36 -0.84 4.50 -2.03
C ASP A 36 -0.73 3.64 -3.30
N HIS A 37 0.27 3.95 -4.13
CA HIS A 37 0.51 3.31 -5.42
C HIS A 37 1.86 2.60 -5.41
N GLY A 38 1.82 1.28 -5.60
CA GLY A 38 3.01 0.45 -5.71
C GLY A 38 3.21 -0.10 -7.11
N THR A 39 4.47 -0.21 -7.54
CA THR A 39 4.84 -1.09 -8.67
C THR A 39 5.23 -2.46 -8.12
N LEU A 40 4.64 -3.52 -8.67
CA LEU A 40 4.91 -4.90 -8.26
C LEU A 40 6.04 -5.51 -9.09
N TRP A 41 5.80 -5.75 -10.38
CA TRP A 41 6.77 -6.23 -11.37
C TRP A 41 6.31 -5.89 -12.78
N LEU A 42 7.23 -5.82 -13.75
CA LEU A 42 7.00 -5.72 -15.21
C LEU A 42 5.61 -5.21 -15.65
N GLY A 43 5.38 -3.91 -15.51
CA GLY A 43 4.13 -3.30 -16.00
C GLY A 43 2.89 -3.65 -15.17
N LEU A 44 3.02 -4.19 -13.95
CA LEU A 44 1.93 -4.43 -13.00
C LEU A 44 2.08 -3.48 -11.81
N SER A 45 0.99 -2.79 -11.51
CA SER A 45 0.87 -1.88 -10.37
C SER A 45 -0.29 -2.27 -9.48
N ILE A 46 -0.18 -1.86 -8.22
CA ILE A 46 -1.18 -2.04 -7.18
C ILE A 46 -1.57 -0.68 -6.60
N VAL A 47 -2.84 -0.54 -6.25
CA VAL A 47 -3.36 0.56 -5.44
C VAL A 47 -3.98 -0.04 -4.17
N VAL A 48 -3.58 0.46 -3.01
CA VAL A 48 -4.11 0.08 -1.70
C VAL A 48 -4.44 1.32 -0.88
N ASP A 49 -5.22 1.18 0.19
CA ASP A 49 -5.36 2.25 1.19
C ASP A 49 -4.02 2.44 1.91
N GLU A 50 -3.55 3.70 1.97
CA GLU A 50 -2.25 4.09 2.55
C GLU A 50 -2.12 3.69 4.03
N ASP A 51 -3.26 3.58 4.74
CA ASP A 51 -3.31 3.33 6.16
C ASP A 51 -3.68 1.88 6.53
N SER A 52 -3.95 1.03 5.54
CA SER A 52 -4.48 -0.33 5.75
C SER A 52 -3.64 -1.18 6.69
N LEU A 53 -2.30 -1.10 6.60
CA LEU A 53 -1.39 -1.86 7.46
C LEU A 53 -1.25 -1.30 8.88
N PHE A 54 -1.74 -0.08 9.15
CA PHE A 54 -1.80 0.47 10.52
C PHE A 54 -3.11 0.15 11.23
N ALA A 55 -4.11 -0.36 10.50
CA ALA A 55 -5.37 -0.77 11.09
C ALA A 55 -5.13 -1.92 12.09
N PRO A 56 -5.94 -2.02 13.17
CA PRO A 56 -5.83 -3.13 14.10
C PRO A 56 -5.91 -4.47 13.38
N ALA A 57 -5.07 -5.41 13.81
CA ALA A 57 -4.73 -6.57 13.01
C ALA A 57 -5.91 -7.52 12.70
N ASP A 58 -7.00 -7.41 13.46
CA ASP A 58 -8.22 -8.20 13.40
C ASP A 58 -9.33 -7.57 12.54
N THR A 59 -9.11 -6.35 12.01
CA THR A 59 -10.15 -5.60 11.29
C THR A 59 -10.18 -5.84 9.79
N LEU A 60 -9.06 -6.27 9.20
CA LEU A 60 -8.90 -6.44 7.76
C LEU A 60 -8.33 -7.82 7.41
N GLY A 61 -8.75 -8.35 6.27
CA GLY A 61 -8.09 -9.49 5.63
C GLY A 61 -6.73 -9.10 5.06
N TYR A 62 -5.83 -10.08 5.00
CA TYR A 62 -4.48 -9.93 4.48
C TYR A 62 -4.27 -10.74 3.21
N PHE A 63 -3.37 -10.26 2.39
CA PHE A 63 -2.86 -11.01 1.26
C PHE A 63 -1.41 -10.62 0.98
N ALA A 64 -0.73 -11.42 0.18
CA ALA A 64 0.58 -11.11 -0.31
C ALA A 64 0.68 -11.23 -1.83
N LEU A 65 1.48 -10.33 -2.40
CA LEU A 65 1.91 -10.33 -3.79
C LEU A 65 3.39 -9.96 -3.83
N ASN A 66 4.17 -10.69 -4.62
CA ASN A 66 5.61 -10.45 -4.78
C ASN A 66 6.37 -10.31 -3.44
N PHE A 67 6.15 -11.26 -2.52
CA PHE A 67 6.74 -11.28 -1.18
C PHE A 67 6.37 -10.10 -0.27
N ARG A 68 5.45 -9.22 -0.68
CA ARG A 68 5.00 -8.07 0.13
C ARG A 68 3.64 -8.34 0.75
N LEU A 69 3.49 -7.95 2.02
CA LEU A 69 2.25 -8.02 2.78
C LEU A 69 1.38 -6.78 2.49
N TYR A 70 0.09 -7.02 2.27
CA TYR A 70 -0.95 -6.00 2.10
C TYR A 70 -2.15 -6.32 3.00
N ALA A 71 -2.92 -5.30 3.35
CA ALA A 71 -4.15 -5.42 4.12
C ALA A 71 -5.31 -4.69 3.43
N GLY A 72 -6.52 -5.23 3.54
CA GLY A 72 -7.73 -4.61 2.98
C GLY A 72 -7.82 -4.67 1.45
N PRO A 73 -8.85 -4.04 0.86
CA PRO A 73 -9.09 -4.09 -0.59
C PRO A 73 -7.93 -3.49 -1.41
N ALA A 74 -7.75 -3.98 -2.64
CA ALA A 74 -6.77 -3.42 -3.56
C ALA A 74 -7.27 -3.40 -5.01
N VAL A 75 -6.61 -2.60 -5.84
CA VAL A 75 -6.80 -2.59 -7.29
C VAL A 75 -5.48 -2.90 -7.98
N LEU A 76 -5.47 -3.93 -8.81
CA LEU A 76 -4.35 -4.24 -9.70
C LEU A 76 -4.64 -3.74 -11.11
N HIS A 77 -3.61 -3.21 -11.76
CA HIS A 77 -3.69 -2.74 -13.14
C HIS A 77 -2.35 -2.87 -13.85
N SER A 78 -2.41 -3.00 -15.17
CA SER A 78 -1.20 -2.91 -15.99
C SER A 78 -0.86 -1.47 -16.35
N HIS A 79 0.42 -1.21 -16.60
CA HIS A 79 0.94 0.02 -17.17
C HIS A 79 1.97 -0.26 -18.26
N ASP A 80 2.06 0.62 -19.24
CA ASP A 80 3.08 0.56 -20.29
C ASP A 80 4.41 1.18 -19.84
N GLU A 81 5.40 1.18 -20.73
CA GLU A 81 6.73 1.76 -20.50
C GLU A 81 6.73 3.27 -20.20
N THR A 82 5.63 3.97 -20.52
CA THR A 82 5.44 5.40 -20.21
C THR A 82 4.74 5.61 -18.87
N GLY A 83 4.37 4.54 -18.18
CA GLY A 83 3.58 4.58 -16.94
C GLY A 83 2.08 4.78 -17.19
N LYS A 84 1.61 4.70 -18.44
CA LYS A 84 0.19 4.86 -18.75
C LYS A 84 -0.54 3.57 -18.42
N THR A 85 -1.63 3.69 -17.65
CA THR A 85 -2.52 2.58 -17.31
C THR A 85 -3.09 1.93 -18.57
N CYS A 86 -3.04 0.60 -18.64
CA CYS A 86 -3.57 -0.23 -19.71
C CYS A 86 -4.38 -1.41 -19.15
N ASP A 87 -5.00 -2.19 -20.04
CA ASP A 87 -5.81 -3.34 -19.64
C ASP A 87 -4.95 -4.42 -18.99
N LEU A 88 -5.39 -4.88 -17.82
CA LEU A 88 -4.82 -6.06 -17.19
C LEU A 88 -5.18 -7.32 -18.01
N PRO A 89 -4.21 -8.08 -18.54
CA PRO A 89 -4.46 -9.15 -19.50
C PRO A 89 -5.03 -10.42 -18.86
N SER A 90 -4.74 -10.66 -17.59
CA SER A 90 -5.15 -11.86 -16.84
C SER A 90 -5.25 -11.56 -15.36
N GLU A 91 -6.02 -12.40 -14.65
CA GLU A 91 -6.08 -12.38 -13.19
C GLU A 91 -4.72 -12.71 -12.57
N VAL A 92 -4.42 -12.06 -11.46
CA VAL A 92 -3.25 -12.24 -10.62
C VAL A 92 -3.71 -12.93 -9.34
N SER A 93 -3.18 -14.12 -9.05
CA SER A 93 -3.56 -14.87 -7.85
C SER A 93 -2.73 -14.43 -6.64
N PRO A 94 -3.34 -13.78 -5.63
CA PRO A 94 -2.64 -13.43 -4.40
C PRO A 94 -2.50 -14.66 -3.49
N ILE A 95 -1.54 -14.59 -2.57
CA ILE A 95 -1.48 -15.51 -1.45
C ILE A 95 -2.38 -14.94 -0.36
N TRP A 96 -3.49 -15.61 -0.07
CA TRP A 96 -4.39 -15.20 1.01
C TRP A 96 -3.80 -15.54 2.36
N ILE A 97 -3.84 -14.60 3.29
CA ILE A 97 -3.32 -14.75 4.63
C ILE A 97 -4.48 -14.61 5.60
N LYS A 98 -4.68 -15.63 6.43
CA LYS A 98 -5.83 -15.79 7.31
C LYS A 98 -5.89 -14.70 8.36
N ASP A 99 -4.76 -14.43 9.00
CA ASP A 99 -4.66 -13.53 10.14
C ASP A 99 -3.21 -13.03 10.31
N ALA A 100 -3.02 -12.08 11.23
CA ALA A 100 -1.70 -11.52 11.50
C ALA A 100 -0.71 -12.53 12.09
N ALA A 101 -1.17 -13.60 12.76
CA ALA A 101 -0.27 -14.63 13.27
C ALA A 101 0.32 -15.46 12.13
N GLU A 102 -0.48 -15.77 11.10
CA GLU A 102 0.03 -16.39 9.87
C GLU A 102 0.98 -15.45 9.13
N ALA A 103 0.64 -14.16 8.97
CA ALA A 103 1.52 -13.17 8.35
C ALA A 103 2.89 -13.10 9.05
N GLU A 104 2.90 -13.02 10.38
CA GLU A 104 4.11 -12.99 11.20
C GLU A 104 4.94 -14.27 11.03
N SER A 105 4.29 -15.44 10.95
CA SER A 105 4.96 -16.71 10.71
C SER A 105 5.64 -16.75 9.34
N LEU A 106 4.97 -16.24 8.30
CA LEU A 106 5.52 -16.14 6.95
C LEU A 106 6.70 -15.16 6.87
N ILE A 107 6.64 -14.04 7.61
CA ILE A 107 7.74 -13.08 7.73
C ILE A 107 8.95 -13.73 8.41
N GLN A 108 8.74 -14.42 9.53
CA GLN A 108 9.82 -15.11 10.26
C GLN A 108 10.46 -16.23 9.43
N ALA A 109 9.69 -16.89 8.57
CA ALA A 109 10.19 -17.87 7.61
C ALA A 109 10.94 -17.27 6.40
N GLY A 110 10.98 -15.93 6.28
CA GLY A 110 11.60 -15.25 5.14
C GLY A 110 10.79 -15.36 3.84
N LEU A 111 9.51 -15.70 3.92
CA LEU A 111 8.60 -15.80 2.78
C LEU A 111 7.88 -14.48 2.49
N LEU A 112 7.85 -13.55 3.45
CA LEU A 112 7.34 -12.20 3.27
C LEU A 112 8.34 -11.17 3.82
N GLU A 113 8.44 -10.04 3.14
CA GLU A 113 9.10 -8.85 3.64
C GLU A 113 8.22 -8.20 4.71
N ARG A 114 8.80 -7.87 5.87
CA ARG A 114 8.09 -7.10 6.89
C ARG A 114 7.87 -5.68 6.35
N PRO A 115 6.62 -5.16 6.32
CA PRO A 115 6.40 -3.76 6.03
C PRO A 115 7.08 -2.85 7.07
N GLN A 116 7.79 -1.85 6.58
CA GLN A 116 8.52 -0.90 7.41
C GLN A 116 8.36 0.52 6.85
N LEU A 117 8.32 1.49 7.75
CA LEU A 117 8.52 2.89 7.41
C LEU A 117 9.92 3.27 7.85
N ALA A 118 10.76 3.66 6.88
CA ALA A 118 12.11 4.12 7.13
C ALA A 118 12.30 5.52 6.56
N ILE A 119 12.99 6.38 7.30
CA ILE A 119 13.34 7.72 6.86
C ILE A 119 14.85 7.91 7.05
N ASP A 120 15.55 8.27 5.98
CA ASP A 120 17.02 8.38 5.95
C ASP A 120 17.76 7.12 6.46
N GLY A 121 17.18 5.94 6.23
CA GLY A 121 17.73 4.65 6.66
C GLY A 121 17.44 4.27 8.12
N GLU A 122 16.82 5.15 8.91
CA GLU A 122 16.34 4.85 10.25
C GLU A 122 14.91 4.29 10.16
N VAL A 123 14.67 3.12 10.75
CA VAL A 123 13.33 2.51 10.79
C VAL A 123 12.51 3.14 11.92
N PHE A 124 11.41 3.79 11.55
CA PHE A 124 10.50 4.46 12.49
C PHE A 124 9.32 3.59 12.91
N TRP A 125 8.93 2.65 12.06
CA TRP A 125 7.82 1.77 12.32
C TRP A 125 8.01 0.45 11.59
N GLN A 126 7.53 -0.62 12.20
CA GLN A 126 7.45 -1.93 11.59
C GLN A 126 6.09 -2.55 11.91
N TRP A 127 5.45 -3.14 10.91
CA TRP A 127 4.23 -3.91 11.13
C TRP A 127 4.49 -5.05 12.15
N PRO A 128 3.59 -5.35 13.10
CA PRO A 128 2.21 -4.87 13.24
C PRO A 128 2.02 -3.73 14.27
N GLN A 129 3.03 -2.88 14.47
CA GLN A 129 2.89 -1.77 15.42
C GLN A 129 1.79 -0.79 14.99
N PRO A 130 1.17 -0.03 15.93
CA PRO A 130 0.25 1.04 15.55
C PRO A 130 0.98 2.14 14.76
N LYS A 131 0.23 2.96 14.00
CA LYS A 131 0.80 4.10 13.23
C LYS A 131 1.65 4.99 14.16
N PRO A 132 2.91 5.30 13.81
CA PRO A 132 3.76 6.14 14.65
C PRO A 132 3.29 7.60 14.58
N ASP A 133 3.50 8.35 15.67
CA ASP A 133 3.42 9.81 15.62
C ASP A 133 4.72 10.37 15.00
N LEU A 134 4.62 10.90 13.78
CA LEU A 134 5.77 11.46 13.06
C LEU A 134 6.09 12.90 13.46
N THR A 135 5.32 13.52 14.36
CA THR A 135 5.50 14.91 14.79
C THR A 135 6.91 15.17 15.33
N GLU A 136 7.43 14.26 16.16
CA GLU A 136 8.78 14.39 16.72
C GLU A 136 9.87 14.36 15.63
N TRP A 137 9.71 13.51 14.62
CA TRP A 137 10.63 13.46 13.49
C TRP A 137 10.58 14.75 12.66
N VAL A 138 9.38 15.24 12.32
CA VAL A 138 9.20 16.52 11.61
C VAL A 138 9.88 17.66 12.34
N ASN A 139 9.68 17.73 13.66
CA ASN A 139 10.29 18.75 14.50
C ASN A 139 11.81 18.65 14.47
N ARG A 140 12.36 17.43 14.59
CA ARG A 140 13.81 17.18 14.51
C ARG A 140 14.40 17.60 13.17
N VAL A 141 13.78 17.24 12.05
CA VAL A 141 14.27 17.62 10.71
C VAL A 141 14.12 19.12 10.46
N THR A 142 13.02 19.73 10.89
CA THR A 142 12.80 21.18 10.77
C THR A 142 13.82 21.98 11.59
N GLN A 143 14.20 21.49 12.78
CA GLN A 143 15.25 22.10 13.60
C GLN A 143 16.64 21.92 12.98
N ALA A 144 16.95 20.73 12.45
CA ALA A 144 18.23 20.43 11.82
C ALA A 144 18.44 21.17 10.49
N SER A 145 17.37 21.44 9.73
CA SER A 145 17.46 22.04 8.40
C SER A 145 17.77 23.55 8.39
N ARG A 146 17.66 24.26 9.52
CA ARG A 146 17.82 25.74 9.67
C ARG A 146 17.06 26.60 8.64
N GLN A 147 16.24 26.01 7.77
CA GLN A 147 15.59 26.66 6.65
C GLN A 147 14.20 26.07 6.44
N ARG A 148 13.20 26.85 6.89
CA ARG A 148 11.77 26.79 6.60
C ARG A 148 11.01 25.57 7.16
N PRO A 149 9.76 25.78 7.61
CA PRO A 149 8.91 24.70 8.11
C PRO A 149 8.65 23.69 6.99
N ILE A 150 8.89 22.42 7.31
CA ILE A 150 8.45 21.28 6.52
C ILE A 150 6.99 21.03 6.91
N VAL A 151 6.10 20.97 5.92
CA VAL A 151 4.71 20.56 6.14
C VAL A 151 4.58 19.12 5.65
N ILE A 152 4.09 18.24 6.52
CA ILE A 152 3.64 16.92 6.10
C ILE A 152 2.19 17.06 5.63
N ASP A 153 1.96 16.72 4.37
CA ASP A 153 0.62 16.45 3.84
C ASP A 153 0.52 14.94 3.57
N ARG A 154 -0.19 14.24 4.46
CA ARG A 154 -0.26 12.77 4.52
C ARG A 154 1.12 12.13 4.67
N ASP A 155 1.69 11.65 3.57
CA ASP A 155 3.01 10.99 3.51
C ASP A 155 4.02 11.77 2.66
N THR A 156 3.63 12.95 2.15
CA THR A 156 4.50 13.79 1.33
C THR A 156 5.10 14.93 2.14
N ILE A 157 6.42 15.01 2.13
CA ILE A 157 7.20 16.11 2.70
C ILE A 157 7.14 17.30 1.73
N ILE A 158 6.31 18.29 2.02
CA ILE A 158 6.21 19.52 1.22
C ILE A 158 7.16 20.58 1.80
N ARG A 159 8.16 20.98 1.00
CA ARG A 159 8.98 22.16 1.29
C ARG A 159 8.19 23.41 0.90
N LYS A 160 7.90 24.29 1.86
CA LYS A 160 7.29 25.59 1.57
C LYS A 160 8.33 26.49 0.88
N VAL A 161 8.13 26.74 -0.42
CA VAL A 161 8.94 27.67 -1.25
C VAL A 161 8.62 29.11 -0.91
#